data_AF-A0A933PZZ2-F1
#
_entry.id   AF-A0A933PZZ2-F1
#
_cell.length_a   1.000
_cell.length_b   1.000
_cell.length_c   1.000
_cell.angle_alpha   90.00
_cell.angle_beta   90.00
_cell.angle_gamma   90.00
#
_symmetry.space_group_name_H-M   'P 1'
#
loop_
_entity.id
_entity.type
_entity.pdbx_description
1 polymer ?
#
loop_
_entity_poly.entity_id
_entity_poly.type
_entity_poly.pdbx_seq_one_letter_code
_entity_poly.pdbx_strand_id
1 'polypeptide(L)'
;METERYDNDMLHIEIFKDERSLTMHFTGKSILRNPAEFVMPIVLNALTEAKNRGQRLVLDFRDLLYMNSSTLTPVIKILEKARVSDGEVTVLYNKAMKWQDISFSALGIFQTNDHRILIEGIEK
;
A
#
# COMPACT_ATOMS: atom_id res chain seq x y z
N MET A 1 -2.44 -0.89 20.67
CA MET A 1 -2.27 -1.33 19.29
C MET A 1 -3.64 -1.76 18.80
N GLU A 2 -4.24 -1.00 17.90
CA GLU A 2 -5.51 -1.36 17.27
C GLU A 2 -5.19 -2.15 16.00
N THR A 3 -5.95 -3.22 15.75
CA THR A 3 -5.78 -4.08 14.59
C THR A 3 -7.11 -4.31 13.90
N GLU A 4 -7.14 -4.05 12.60
CA GLU A 4 -8.29 -4.34 11.73
C GLU A 4 -7.86 -5.35 10.66
N ARG A 5 -8.76 -6.24 10.27
CA ARG A 5 -8.49 -7.25 9.26
C ARG A 5 -9.60 -7.30 8.23
N TYR A 6 -9.20 -7.36 6.96
CA TYR A 6 -10.08 -7.49 5.81
C TYR A 6 -9.63 -8.69 4.98
N ASP A 7 -10.56 -9.56 4.65
CA ASP A 7 -10.30 -10.78 3.87
C ASP A 7 -11.17 -10.78 2.60
N ASN A 8 -10.56 -11.11 1.46
CA ASN A 8 -11.27 -11.35 0.21
C ASN A 8 -10.59 -12.48 -0.58
N ASP A 9 -11.24 -13.65 -0.59
CA ASP A 9 -10.70 -14.89 -1.14
C ASP A 9 -9.28 -15.20 -0.63
N MET A 10 -8.27 -14.98 -1.47
CA MET A 10 -6.86 -15.25 -1.18
C MET A 10 -6.08 -14.01 -0.73
N LEU A 11 -6.70 -12.83 -0.72
CA LEU A 11 -6.07 -11.58 -0.30
C LEU A 11 -6.46 -11.26 1.14
N HIS A 12 -5.46 -11.02 1.97
CA HIS A 12 -5.66 -10.59 3.35
C HIS A 12 -4.98 -9.24 3.57
N ILE A 13 -5.67 -8.31 4.21
CA ILE A 13 -5.18 -6.98 4.56
C ILE A 13 -5.32 -6.81 6.06
N GLU A 14 -4.19 -6.65 6.75
CA GLU A 14 -4.15 -6.36 8.19
C GLU A 14 -3.65 -4.94 8.40
N ILE A 15 -4.36 -4.17 9.21
CA ILE A 15 -4.01 -2.79 9.53
C ILE A 15 -3.50 -2.73 10.95
N PHE A 16 -2.28 -2.23 11.13
CA PHE A 16 -1.64 -2.00 12.41
C PHE A 16 -1.49 -0.50 12.64
N LYS A 17 -1.99 -0.03 13.78
CA LYS A 17 -1.90 1.38 14.16
C LYS A 17 -0.97 1.55 15.35
N ASP A 18 0.08 2.34 15.15
CA ASP A 18 0.98 2.82 16.21
C ASP A 18 0.96 4.36 16.29
N GLU A 19 1.86 4.98 17.03
CA GLU A 19 1.89 6.44 17.20
C GLU A 19 2.40 7.20 15.96
N ARG A 20 3.24 6.57 15.12
CA ARG A 20 3.94 7.20 13.99
C ARG A 20 3.34 6.81 12.64
N SER A 21 2.76 5.62 12.54
CA SER A 21 2.29 5.05 11.29
C SER A 21 0.98 4.27 11.42
N LEU A 22 0.26 4.27 10.31
CA LEU A 22 -0.82 3.33 10.02
C LEU A 22 -0.30 2.40 8.93
N THR A 23 -0.06 1.14 9.29
CA THR A 23 0.58 0.16 8.41
C THR A 23 -0.42 -0.87 7.93
N MET A 24 -0.58 -0.99 6.62
CA MET A 24 -1.39 -2.00 5.94
C MET A 24 -0.50 -3.12 5.41
N HIS A 25 -0.58 -4.31 6.01
CA HIS A 25 0.10 -5.51 5.55
C HIS A 25 -0.77 -6.28 4.57
N PHE A 26 -0.28 -6.47 3.35
CA PHE A 26 -0.92 -7.26 2.31
C PHE A 26 -0.26 -8.64 2.23
N THR A 27 -1.05 -9.69 2.40
CA THR A 27 -0.58 -11.07 2.32
C THR A 27 -1.47 -11.93 1.42
N GLY A 28 -0.95 -13.10 1.01
CA GLY A 28 -1.67 -14.02 0.13
C GLY A 28 -1.58 -13.63 -1.35
N LYS A 29 -2.67 -13.72 -2.11
CA LYS A 29 -2.69 -13.45 -3.56
C LYS A 29 -3.84 -12.51 -3.93
N SER A 30 -3.53 -11.43 -4.64
CA SER A 30 -4.55 -10.59 -5.25
C SER A 30 -4.81 -10.98 -6.70
N ILE A 31 -5.87 -11.76 -6.90
CA ILE A 31 -6.38 -12.20 -8.22
C ILE A 31 -7.74 -11.56 -8.55
N LEU A 32 -8.08 -10.48 -7.84
CA LEU A 32 -9.38 -9.83 -7.94
C LEU A 32 -9.66 -9.34 -9.36
N ARG A 33 -10.88 -9.60 -9.84
CA ARG A 33 -11.37 -9.06 -11.13
C ARG A 33 -11.62 -7.56 -11.04
N ASN A 34 -12.20 -7.10 -9.92
CA ASN A 34 -12.42 -5.68 -9.64
C ASN A 34 -11.85 -5.27 -8.26
N PRO A 35 -10.52 -5.14 -8.13
CA PRO A 35 -9.88 -4.76 -6.88
C PRO A 35 -10.28 -3.38 -6.39
N ALA A 36 -10.87 -2.53 -7.24
CA ALA A 36 -11.41 -1.25 -6.82
C ALA A 36 -12.64 -1.36 -5.90
N GLU A 37 -13.37 -2.48 -5.92
CA GLU A 37 -14.53 -2.66 -5.03
C GLU A 37 -14.11 -3.03 -3.60
N PHE A 38 -12.97 -3.70 -3.45
CA PHE A 38 -12.48 -4.17 -2.16
C PHE A 38 -11.30 -3.35 -1.63
N VAL A 39 -10.22 -3.24 -2.39
CA VAL A 39 -8.97 -2.62 -1.94
C VAL A 39 -9.09 -1.11 -1.84
N MET A 40 -9.73 -0.46 -2.83
CA MET A 40 -9.83 1.00 -2.86
C MET A 40 -10.48 1.63 -1.62
N PRO A 41 -11.69 1.21 -1.17
CA PRO A 41 -12.31 1.83 -0.01
C PRO A 41 -11.47 1.66 1.27
N ILE A 42 -10.81 0.51 1.44
CA ILE A 42 -9.95 0.24 2.60
C ILE A 42 -8.75 1.17 2.59
N VAL A 43 -8.03 1.28 1.47
CA VAL A 43 -6.82 2.11 1.39
C VAL A 43 -7.17 3.61 1.45
N LEU A 44 -8.31 4.04 0.89
CA LEU A 44 -8.76 5.44 0.99
C LEU A 44 -9.13 5.84 2.42
N ASN A 45 -9.79 4.94 3.15
CA ASN A 45 -10.10 5.15 4.56
C ASN A 45 -8.82 5.24 5.38
N ALA A 46 -7.88 4.32 5.17
CA ALA A 46 -6.58 4.30 5.83
C ALA A 46 -5.76 5.57 5.55
N LEU A 47 -5.74 6.05 4.30
CA LEU A 47 -5.06 7.32 3.93
C LEU A 47 -5.69 8.52 4.65
N THR A 48 -7.03 8.56 4.70
CA THR A 48 -7.76 9.65 5.34
C THR A 48 -7.54 9.64 6.86
N GLU A 49 -7.57 8.45 7.47
CA GLU A 49 -7.29 8.27 8.89
C GLU A 49 -5.85 8.65 9.24
N ALA A 50 -4.87 8.16 8.50
CA ALA A 50 -3.46 8.48 8.70
C ALA A 50 -3.25 10.00 8.61
N LYS A 51 -3.81 10.65 7.59
CA LYS A 51 -3.76 12.12 7.45
C LYS A 51 -4.37 12.83 8.65
N ASN A 52 -5.57 12.44 9.09
CA ASN A 52 -6.25 13.09 10.22
C ASN A 52 -5.49 12.95 11.54
N ARG A 53 -4.68 11.88 11.67
CA ARG A 53 -3.82 11.63 12.83
C ARG A 53 -2.42 12.22 12.69
N GLY A 54 -2.08 12.83 11.55
CA GLY A 54 -0.71 13.30 11.28
C GLY A 54 0.30 12.16 11.16
N GLN A 55 -0.15 10.99 10.70
CA GLN A 55 0.64 9.77 10.57
C GLN A 55 0.95 9.44 9.11
N ARG A 56 2.01 8.67 8.91
CA ARG A 56 2.34 8.10 7.61
C ARG A 56 1.53 6.83 7.37
N LEU A 57 0.94 6.71 6.17
CA LEU A 57 0.37 5.46 5.69
C LEU A 57 1.49 4.58 5.12
N VAL A 58 1.64 3.36 5.62
CA VAL A 58 2.60 2.38 5.08
C VAL A 58 1.81 1.27 4.39
N LEU A 59 2.06 1.04 3.11
CA LEU A 59 1.53 -0.07 2.33
C LEU A 59 2.62 -1.13 2.18
N ASP A 60 2.53 -2.20 2.97
CA ASP A 60 3.54 -3.26 2.99
C ASP A 60 3.09 -4.47 2.17
N PHE A 61 3.78 -4.69 1.03
CA PHE A 61 3.52 -5.79 0.10
C PHE A 61 4.59 -6.90 0.18
N ARG A 62 5.53 -6.83 1.14
CA ARG A 62 6.69 -7.75 1.18
C ARG A 62 6.29 -9.23 1.31
N ASP A 63 5.14 -9.49 1.93
CA ASP A 63 4.59 -10.84 2.16
C ASP A 63 3.45 -11.20 1.19
N LEU A 64 3.19 -10.36 0.18
CA LEU A 64 2.25 -10.67 -0.89
C LEU A 64 2.88 -11.67 -1.85
N LEU A 65 2.21 -12.80 -2.08
CA LEU A 65 2.72 -13.89 -2.92
C LEU A 65 2.50 -13.63 -4.41
N TYR A 66 1.45 -12.89 -4.76
CA TYR A 66 1.12 -12.54 -6.13
C TYR A 66 0.17 -11.35 -6.20
N MET A 67 0.35 -10.51 -7.20
CA MET A 67 -0.57 -9.42 -7.55
C MET A 67 -0.76 -9.37 -9.07
N ASN A 68 -2.00 -9.29 -9.55
CA ASN A 68 -2.27 -8.95 -10.95
C ASN A 68 -2.25 -7.43 -11.18
N SER A 69 -2.14 -7.02 -12.45
CA SER A 69 -2.06 -5.60 -12.82
C SER A 69 -3.29 -4.77 -12.41
N SER A 70 -4.48 -5.38 -12.34
CA SER A 70 -5.68 -4.68 -11.90
C SER A 70 -5.56 -4.22 -10.44
N THR A 71 -4.91 -5.00 -9.57
CA THR A 71 -4.72 -4.66 -8.16
C THR A 71 -3.71 -3.53 -7.94
N LEU A 72 -2.79 -3.33 -8.88
CA LEU A 72 -1.86 -2.20 -8.84
C LEU A 72 -2.58 -0.84 -9.06
N THR A 73 -3.72 -0.86 -9.75
CA THR A 73 -4.48 0.37 -10.08
C THR A 73 -4.96 1.12 -8.83
N PRO A 74 -5.53 0.46 -7.80
CA PRO A 74 -5.78 1.09 -6.51
C PRO A 74 -4.56 1.76 -5.86
N VAL A 75 -3.39 1.11 -5.90
CA VAL A 75 -2.16 1.66 -5.33
C VAL A 75 -1.76 2.95 -6.06
N ILE A 76 -1.77 2.94 -7.39
CA ILE A 76 -1.46 4.12 -8.22
C ILE A 76 -2.39 5.30 -7.87
N LYS A 77 -3.71 5.06 -7.81
CA LYS A 77 -4.69 6.10 -7.47
C LYS A 77 -4.48 6.70 -6.09
N ILE A 78 -4.00 5.90 -5.14
CA ILE A 78 -3.68 6.36 -3.79
C ILE A 78 -2.42 7.25 -3.79
N LEU A 79 -1.39 6.88 -4.56
CA LEU A 79 -0.19 7.71 -4.72
C LEU A 79 -0.53 9.05 -5.38
N GLU A 80 -1.38 9.05 -6.42
CA GLU A 80 -1.88 10.27 -7.05
C GLU A 80 -2.64 11.16 -6.05
N LYS A 81 -3.50 10.55 -5.22
CA LYS A 81 -4.26 11.27 -4.20
C LYS A 81 -3.37 11.81 -3.09
N ALA A 82 -2.40 11.05 -2.61
CA ALA A 82 -1.45 11.50 -1.60
C ALA A 82 -0.68 12.74 -2.08
N ARG A 83 -0.28 12.76 -3.36
CA ARG A 83 0.47 13.86 -3.97
C ARG A 83 -0.27 15.21 -3.91
N VAL A 84 -1.60 15.20 -3.99
CA VAL A 84 -2.44 16.42 -3.96
C VAL A 84 -3.01 16.75 -2.59
N SER A 85 -2.90 15.86 -1.60
CA SER A 85 -3.64 15.98 -0.32
C SER A 85 -2.76 16.09 0.92
N ASP A 86 -1.46 16.35 0.77
CA ASP A 86 -0.46 16.37 1.86
C ASP A 86 -0.45 15.09 2.71
N GLY A 87 -0.87 13.96 2.12
CA GLY A 87 -0.74 12.66 2.75
C GLY A 87 0.67 12.12 2.60
N GLU A 88 1.19 11.53 3.67
CA GLU A 88 2.46 10.79 3.63
C GLU A 88 2.20 9.30 3.39
N VAL A 89 2.83 8.73 2.36
CA VAL A 89 2.69 7.34 1.96
C VAL A 89 4.06 6.71 1.75
N THR A 90 4.27 5.53 2.33
CA THR A 90 5.39 4.64 1.98
C THR A 90 4.85 3.35 1.39
N VAL A 91 5.37 2.93 0.24
CA VAL A 91 5.16 1.60 -0.33
C VAL A 91 6.40 0.75 -0.07
N LEU A 92 6.23 -0.36 0.64
CA LEU A 92 7.29 -1.33 0.87
C LEU A 92 7.06 -2.58 0.02
N TYR A 93 8.09 -3.04 -0.68
CA TYR A 93 8.06 -4.27 -1.46
C TYR A 93 9.35 -5.08 -1.26
N ASN A 94 9.29 -6.37 -1.57
CA ASN A 94 10.43 -7.27 -1.51
C ASN A 94 11.20 -7.23 -2.84
N LYS A 95 12.33 -6.52 -2.89
CA LYS A 95 13.14 -6.41 -4.12
C LYS A 95 13.84 -7.71 -4.51
N ALA A 96 13.98 -8.67 -3.60
CA ALA A 96 14.51 -10.00 -3.96
C ALA A 96 13.49 -10.82 -4.77
N MET A 97 12.20 -10.44 -4.74
CA MET A 97 11.14 -11.08 -5.52
C MET A 97 10.98 -10.37 -6.86
N LYS A 98 11.50 -10.98 -7.94
CA LYS A 98 11.59 -10.37 -9.28
C LYS A 98 10.31 -9.70 -9.78
N TRP A 99 9.13 -10.30 -9.57
CA TRP A 99 7.88 -9.70 -10.02
C TRP A 99 7.49 -8.46 -9.20
N GLN A 100 7.79 -8.44 -7.89
CA GLN A 100 7.58 -7.27 -7.06
C GLN A 100 8.53 -6.16 -7.47
N ASP A 101 9.82 -6.48 -7.66
CA ASP A 101 10.80 -5.50 -8.11
C ASP A 101 10.38 -4.82 -9.42
N ILE A 102 10.00 -5.60 -10.44
CA ILE A 102 9.51 -5.04 -11.71
C ILE A 102 8.24 -4.20 -11.52
N SER A 103 7.27 -4.68 -10.73
CA SER A 103 5.97 -4.02 -10.60
C SER A 103 6.05 -2.73 -9.76
N PHE A 104 6.80 -2.74 -8.67
CA PHE A 104 6.86 -1.64 -7.71
C PHE A 104 7.98 -0.63 -8.01
N SER A 105 9.10 -1.03 -8.62
CA SER A 105 10.13 -0.06 -9.06
C SER A 105 9.58 0.94 -10.08
N ALA A 106 8.64 0.52 -10.92
CA ALA A 106 7.95 1.40 -11.86
C ALA A 106 7.13 2.49 -11.15
N LEU A 107 6.70 2.27 -9.90
CA LEU A 107 6.02 3.29 -9.09
C LEU A 107 6.97 4.37 -8.57
N GLY A 108 8.29 4.22 -8.76
CA GLY A 108 9.29 5.23 -8.40
C GLY A 108 9.02 6.61 -9.01
N ILE A 109 8.29 6.68 -10.12
CA ILE A 109 7.84 7.95 -10.74
C ILE A 109 6.92 8.79 -9.83
N PHE A 110 6.33 8.18 -8.80
CA PHE A 110 5.48 8.87 -7.82
C PHE A 110 6.27 9.39 -6.61
N GLN A 111 7.54 8.99 -6.44
CA GLN A 111 8.37 9.47 -5.34
C GLN A 111 8.52 10.99 -5.38
N THR A 112 8.51 11.61 -4.21
CA THR A 112 8.65 13.06 -4.06
C THR A 112 9.96 13.39 -3.34
N ASN A 113 10.59 14.51 -3.73
CA ASN A 113 11.86 14.96 -3.14
C ASN A 113 11.74 15.28 -1.63
N ASP A 114 10.55 15.65 -1.19
CA ASP A 114 10.21 15.93 0.21
C ASP A 114 9.90 14.66 1.02
N HIS A 115 10.05 13.47 0.42
CA HIS A 115 9.80 12.17 1.04
C HIS A 115 8.34 11.95 1.49
N ARG A 116 7.37 12.80 1.09
CA ARG A 116 5.94 12.53 1.34
C ARG A 116 5.50 11.23 0.69
N ILE A 117 5.98 10.93 -0.51
CA ILE A 117 5.78 9.63 -1.16
C ILE A 117 7.12 8.91 -1.28
N LEU A 118 7.20 7.74 -0.64
CA LEU A 118 8.36 6.84 -0.70
C LEU A 118 7.98 5.50 -1.28
N ILE A 119 8.85 4.95 -2.12
CA ILE A 119 8.72 3.63 -2.71
C ILE A 119 10.04 2.90 -2.42
N GLU A 120 10.01 1.89 -1.56
CA GLU A 120 11.23 1.25 -1.03
C GLU A 120 11.22 -0.27 -1.24
N GLY A 121 12.26 -0.74 -1.92
CA GLY A 121 12.53 -2.17 -2.09
C GLY A 121 13.44 -2.68 -0.98
N ILE A 122 12.93 -3.58 -0.14
CA ILE A 122 13.65 -4.18 0.98
C ILE A 122 14.11 -5.59 0.60
N GLU A 123 15.38 -5.90 0.84
CA GLU A 123 15.87 -7.28 0.82
C GLU A 123 15.48 -7.93 2.15
N LYS A 124 14.74 -9.04 2.07
CA LYS A 124 14.31 -9.82 3.23
C LYS A 124 15.24 -11.02 3.45
#